data_AF-Q10VV3-F1
#
_entry.id   AF-Q10VV3-F1
#
_cell.length_a   1.000
_cell.length_b   1.000
_cell.length_c   1.000
_cell.angle_alpha   90.00
_cell.angle_beta   90.00
_cell.angle_gamma   90.00
#
_symmetry.space_group_name_H-M   'P 1'
#
loop_
_entity.id
_entity.type
_entity.pdbx_description
1 polymer ?
#
loop_
_entity_poly.entity_id
_entity_poly.type
_entity_poly.pdbx_seq_one_letter_code
_entity_poly.pdbx_strand_id
1 'polypeptide(L)' 'MKELTLLLFKTETITFVRDLSVTIIFDLYGITDGKAVGTNYLGKKYLYTPGSAASGIDFPELEVDLKVKYIGQPQSSCPF' A
#
# COMPACT_ATOMS: atom_id res chain seq x y z
N MET A 1 7.21 -4.31 -17.69
CA MET A 1 6.26 -3.76 -16.69
C MET A 1 5.85 -2.36 -17.12
N LYS A 2 4.67 -1.89 -16.73
CA LYS A 2 4.14 -0.56 -17.09
C LYS A 2 4.47 0.44 -15.97
N GLU A 3 4.70 1.71 -16.30
CA GLU A 3 4.83 2.78 -15.31
C GLU A 3 3.55 2.93 -14.48
N LEU A 4 3.71 3.08 -13.16
CA LEU A 4 2.61 3.31 -12.25
C LEU A 4 2.11 4.76 -12.41
N THR A 5 0.84 4.91 -12.75
CA THR A 5 0.18 6.23 -12.81
C THR A 5 -0.87 6.34 -11.72
N LEU A 6 -1.29 7.56 -11.35
CA LEU A 6 -2.35 7.76 -10.36
C LEU A 6 -3.67 7.02 -10.70
N LEU A 7 -4.01 6.93 -11.98
CA LEU A 7 -5.20 6.19 -12.41
C LEU A 7 -5.04 4.69 -12.15
N LEU A 8 -3.90 4.11 -12.55
CA LEU A 8 -3.60 2.70 -12.32
C LEU A 8 -3.50 2.39 -10.84
N PHE A 9 -2.86 3.26 -10.06
CA PHE A 9 -2.77 3.16 -8.60
C PHE A 9 -4.16 3.03 -7.97
N LYS A 10 -5.10 3.93 -8.33
CA LYS A 10 -6.48 3.88 -7.81
C LYS A 10 -7.19 2.58 -8.20
N THR A 11 -7.14 2.21 -9.48
CA THR A 11 -7.79 0.99 -9.98
C THR A 11 -7.21 -0.26 -9.32
N GLU A 12 -5.90 -0.36 -9.21
CA GLU A 12 -5.23 -1.51 -8.60
C GLU A 12 -5.44 -1.60 -7.11
N THR A 13 -5.50 -0.46 -6.41
CA THR A 13 -5.80 -0.44 -4.98
C THR A 13 -7.22 -0.97 -4.71
N ILE A 14 -8.20 -0.66 -5.58
CA ILE A 14 -9.56 -1.22 -5.47
C ILE A 14 -9.53 -2.75 -5.64
N THR A 15 -8.86 -3.25 -6.67
CA THR A 15 -8.71 -4.69 -6.91
C THR A 15 -8.00 -5.36 -5.74
N PHE A 16 -6.90 -4.77 -5.29
CA PHE A 16 -6.11 -5.25 -4.17
C PHE A 16 -6.91 -5.35 -2.89
N VAL A 17 -7.70 -4.32 -2.53
CA VAL A 17 -8.57 -4.33 -1.34
C VAL A 17 -9.62 -5.45 -1.43
N ARG A 18 -10.21 -5.64 -2.62
CA ARG A 18 -11.18 -6.72 -2.85
C ARG A 18 -10.54 -8.09 -2.61
N ASP A 19 -9.35 -8.32 -3.17
CA ASP A 19 -8.63 -9.58 -3.02
C ASP A 19 -8.15 -9.80 -1.57
N LEU A 20 -7.67 -8.75 -0.91
CA LEU A 20 -7.27 -8.75 0.51
C LEU A 20 -8.44 -9.09 1.44
N SER A 21 -9.62 -8.56 1.17
CA SER A 21 -10.79 -8.72 2.05
C SER A 21 -11.24 -10.17 2.26
N VAL A 22 -10.85 -11.05 1.34
CA VAL A 22 -11.16 -12.49 1.38
C VAL A 22 -9.92 -13.36 1.61
N THR A 23 -8.74 -12.75 1.70
CA THR A 23 -7.46 -13.45 1.84
C THR A 23 -6.94 -13.31 3.27
N ILE A 24 -6.63 -14.44 3.90
CA ILE A 24 -5.90 -14.44 5.17
C ILE A 24 -4.44 -14.14 4.87
N ILE A 25 -3.93 -13.02 5.38
CA ILE A 25 -2.51 -12.65 5.26
C ILE A 25 -1.87 -12.77 6.64
N PHE A 26 -1.12 -13.86 6.86
CA PHE A 26 -0.41 -14.11 8.11
C PHE A 26 0.55 -12.98 8.49
N ASP A 27 1.16 -12.34 7.49
CA ASP A 27 2.07 -11.21 7.68
C ASP A 27 1.38 -9.96 8.24
N LEU A 28 0.04 -9.88 8.25
CA LEU A 28 -0.69 -8.79 8.89
C LEU A 28 -1.07 -9.08 10.36
N TYR A 29 -0.83 -10.31 10.87
CA TYR A 29 -1.12 -10.64 12.26
C TYR A 29 -0.03 -10.09 13.18
N GLY A 30 -0.42 -9.26 14.15
CA GLY A 30 0.51 -8.67 15.12
C GLY A 30 1.39 -7.54 14.56
N ILE A 31 1.28 -7.23 13.26
CA ILE A 31 1.94 -6.07 12.65
C ILE A 31 1.02 -4.84 12.77
N THR A 32 1.59 -3.72 13.20
CA THR A 32 0.89 -2.44 13.37
C THR A 32 0.99 -1.52 12.15
N ASP A 33 1.85 -1.86 11.18
CA ASP A 33 2.04 -1.12 9.94
C ASP A 33 2.18 -2.07 8.73
N GLY A 34 1.10 -2.27 7.98
CA GLY A 34 1.08 -3.13 6.78
C GLY A 34 1.47 -2.40 5.49
N LYS A 35 2.18 -1.27 5.57
CA LYS A 35 2.69 -0.51 4.41
C LYS A 35 3.46 -1.39 3.43
N ALA A 36 4.34 -2.24 3.94
CA ALA A 36 5.14 -3.17 3.12
C ALA A 36 4.28 -4.14 2.28
N VAL A 37 3.08 -4.53 2.75
CA VAL A 37 2.19 -5.45 2.03
C VAL A 37 1.62 -4.79 0.77
N GLY A 38 1.17 -3.53 0.89
CA GLY A 38 0.66 -2.75 -0.24
C GLY A 38 1.75 -2.41 -1.26
N THR A 39 2.89 -1.91 -0.78
CA THR A 39 4.02 -1.49 -1.62
C THR A 39 4.62 -2.67 -2.40
N ASN A 40 4.73 -3.85 -1.78
CA ASN A 40 5.18 -5.07 -2.47
C ASN A 40 4.19 -5.57 -3.52
N TYR A 41 2.87 -5.42 -3.30
CA TYR A 41 1.87 -5.83 -4.28
C TYR A 41 1.99 -5.01 -5.57
N LEU A 42 2.11 -3.69 -5.46
CA LEU A 42 2.28 -2.81 -6.63
C LEU A 42 3.66 -2.99 -7.29
N GLY A 43 4.72 -3.23 -6.52
CA GLY A 43 6.09 -3.45 -7.04
C GLY A 43 6.27 -4.72 -7.87
N LYS A 44 5.37 -5.70 -7.72
CA LYS A 44 5.34 -6.88 -8.58
C LYS A 44 4.69 -6.63 -9.95
N LYS A 45 3.95 -5.53 -10.11
CA LYS A 45 3.11 -5.27 -11.30
C LYS A 45 3.56 -4.04 -12.10
N TYR A 46 4.09 -3.03 -11.44
CA TYR A 46 4.39 -1.73 -12.02
C TYR A 46 5.83 -1.29 -11.76
N LEU A 47 6.36 -0.49 -12.68
CA LEU A 47 7.57 0.27 -12.47
C LEU A 47 7.21 1.54 -11.69
N TYR A 48 7.97 1.85 -10.65
CA TYR A 48 7.92 3.11 -9.92
C TYR A 48 9.23 3.30 -9.17
N THR A 49 9.55 4.55 -8.82
CA THR A 49 10.67 4.87 -7.94
C THR A 49 10.23 4.73 -6.49
N PRO A 50 10.77 3.78 -5.69
CA PRO A 50 10.38 3.63 -4.29
C PRO A 50 10.81 4.85 -3.48
N GLY A 51 9.88 5.35 -2.66
CA GLY A 51 10.18 6.36 -1.66
C GLY A 51 10.97 5.81 -0.48
N SER A 52 11.45 6.72 0.37
CA SER A 52 12.13 6.34 1.61
C SER A 52 11.17 6.38 2.80
N ALA A 53 11.39 5.52 3.80
CA ALA A 53 10.68 5.60 5.08
C ALA A 53 10.87 6.98 5.76
N ALA A 54 12.00 7.64 5.52
CA ALA A 54 12.32 8.97 6.05
C ALA A 54 11.51 10.10 5.38
N SER A 55 11.10 9.93 4.11
CA SER A 55 10.27 10.89 3.38
C SER A 55 8.77 10.73 3.65
N GLY A 56 8.35 9.68 4.36
CA GLY A 56 6.96 9.43 4.72
C GLY A 56 6.04 8.99 3.57
N ILE A 57 6.47 9.07 2.32
CA ILE A 57 5.69 8.77 1.10
C ILE A 57 6.26 7.52 0.40
N ASP A 58 5.42 6.53 0.11
CA ASP A 58 5.80 5.31 -0.61
C ASP A 58 6.08 5.54 -2.11
N PHE A 59 5.27 6.39 -2.75
CA PHE A 59 5.30 6.65 -4.18
C PHE A 59 5.54 8.15 -4.42
N PRO A 60 6.79 8.63 -4.35
CA PRO A 60 7.11 10.06 -4.39
C PRO A 60 6.65 10.76 -5.66
N GLU A 61 6.77 10.08 -6.82
CA GLU A 61 6.33 10.62 -8.12
C GLU A 61 4.82 10.84 -8.22
N LEU A 62 4.06 10.14 -7.38
CA LEU A 62 2.61 10.22 -7.34
C LEU A 62 2.10 10.98 -6.11
N GLU A 63 3.00 11.33 -5.18
CA GLU A 63 2.70 11.97 -3.89
C GLU A 63 1.64 11.20 -3.07
N VAL A 64 1.65 9.86 -3.14
CA VAL A 64 0.72 8.99 -2.41
C VAL A 64 1.41 7.93 -1.56
N ASP A 65 0.69 7.46 -0.55
CA ASP A 65 1.07 6.37 0.36
C ASP A 65 0.04 5.23 0.28
N LEU A 66 0.48 3.98 0.43
CA LEU A 66 -0.43 2.83 0.49
C LEU A 66 -0.22 2.05 1.77
N LYS A 67 -1.15 2.23 2.73
CA LYS A 67 -1.07 1.55 4.01
C LYS A 67 -2.19 0.54 4.20
N VAL A 68 -1.81 -0.75 4.30
CA VAL A 68 -2.71 -1.87 4.61
C VAL A 68 -2.70 -2.14 6.10
N LYS A 69 -3.85 -2.53 6.65
CA LYS A 69 -4.00 -2.76 8.09
C LYS A 69 -5.33 -3.45 8.39
N TYR A 70 -5.36 -4.12 9.54
CA TYR A 70 -6.54 -4.83 10.01
C TYR A 70 -7.66 -3.85 10.35
N ILE A 71 -8.90 -4.18 9.97
CA ILE A 71 -10.06 -3.29 10.15
C ILE A 71 -10.37 -2.98 11.64
N GLY A 72 -10.00 -3.88 12.56
CA GLY A 72 -10.17 -3.66 14.00
C GLY A 72 -9.03 -2.87 14.66
N GLN A 73 -8.00 -2.47 13.90
CA GLN A 73 -6.91 -1.64 14.41
C GLN A 73 -7.11 -0.18 13.96
N PRO A 74 -6.91 0.80 14.87
CA PRO A 74 -6.95 2.21 14.51
C PRO A 74 -5.82 2.57 13.56
N GLN A 75 -6.07 3.56 12.71
CA GLN A 75 -5.09 4.00 11.73
C GLN A 75 -3.99 4.84 12.36
N SER A 76 -2.77 4.29 12.44
CA SER A 76 -1.61 4.91 13.09
C SER A 76 -0.86 5.97 12.26
N SER A 77 -1.43 6.44 11.15
CA SER A 77 -0.73 7.33 10.20
C SER A 77 -1.44 8.67 9.95
N CYS A 78 -2.21 9.18 10.92
CA CYS A 78 -2.78 10.52 10.85
C CYS A 78 -2.63 11.22 12.20
N PRO A 79 -1.80 12.27 12.33
CA PRO A 79 -2.13 13.36 13.23
C PRO A 79 -3.04 14.31 12.46
N PHE A 80 -4.35 14.23 12.70
CA PHE A 80 -5.41 15.07 12.10
C PHE A 80 -5.76 14.82 10.63
#